data_AF-A0A7G9SAH5-F1
#
_entry.id   AF-A0A7G9SAH5-F1
#
_cell.length_a   1.000
_cell.length_b   1.000
_cell.length_c   1.000
_cell.angle_alpha   90.00
_cell.angle_beta   90.00
_cell.angle_gamma   90.00
#
_symmetry.space_group_name_H-M   'P 1'
#
loop_
_entity.id
_entity.type
_entity.pdbx_description
1 polymer ?
#
loop_
_entity_poly.entity_id
_entity_poly.type
_entity_poly.pdbx_seq_one_letter_code
_entity_poly.pdbx_strand_id
1 'polypeptide(L)'
;MNASTAQPAPSWIACLAWALLLLIAGAALAIWGLSRWQGGARFFGVAPEAAATAPATPVRLGPPAAAAPAAPAAVPADDVRLATLESRLDLVENATERAEGTAGRANALLVAFAARRAIERGVALGYLEPLLIDRFGRGHERAVGVVITAGRTPQTLDSLVDEFDRIGPLLRGPAPNESWWTGFERELGSLVSIHRSDRPNPLPAARYERAAALLKSGKVDGALAETMRLPGASRPEAAAWIARARRQVLVMRALDEIESAALLGGPPTS
;
A
#
# COMPACT_ATOMS: atom_id res chain seq x y z
N MET A 1 30.17 -65.04 -18.95
CA MET A 1 30.79 -63.90 -18.24
C MET A 1 30.38 -62.65 -19.00
N ASN A 2 29.39 -61.92 -18.49
CA ASN A 2 28.75 -60.82 -19.21
C ASN A 2 29.37 -59.51 -18.73
N ALA A 3 30.04 -58.80 -19.63
CA ALA A 3 30.55 -57.46 -19.37
C ALA A 3 29.44 -56.44 -19.68
N SER A 4 28.90 -55.81 -18.64
CA SER A 4 28.09 -54.61 -18.77
C SER A 4 28.94 -53.42 -18.37
N THR A 5 29.31 -52.61 -19.36
CA THR A 5 30.07 -51.37 -19.24
C THR A 5 29.27 -50.35 -18.43
N ALA A 6 29.78 -49.94 -17.27
CA ALA A 6 29.25 -48.80 -16.53
C ALA A 6 29.58 -47.51 -17.28
N GLN A 7 28.55 -46.85 -17.84
CA GLN A 7 28.69 -45.49 -18.38
C GLN A 7 28.98 -44.53 -17.21
N PRO A 8 29.95 -43.61 -17.32
CA PRO A 8 30.12 -42.55 -16.32
C PRO A 8 28.90 -41.62 -16.38
N ALA A 9 28.20 -41.48 -15.25
CA ALA A 9 27.12 -40.53 -15.11
C ALA A 9 27.63 -39.12 -15.42
N PRO A 10 26.90 -38.32 -16.23
CA PRO A 10 27.34 -36.97 -16.59
C PRO A 10 27.51 -36.15 -15.32
N SER A 11 28.71 -35.61 -15.13
CA SER A 11 29.08 -34.90 -13.92
C SER A 11 28.13 -33.72 -13.74
N TRP A 12 27.41 -33.71 -12.62
CA TRP A 12 26.53 -32.62 -12.21
C TRP A 12 27.24 -31.25 -12.33
N ILE A 13 28.55 -31.23 -12.12
CA ILE A 13 29.41 -30.06 -12.33
C ILE A 13 29.42 -29.59 -13.79
N ALA A 14 29.45 -30.48 -14.78
CA ALA A 14 29.33 -30.12 -16.19
C ALA A 14 27.93 -29.58 -16.52
N CYS A 15 26.88 -30.14 -15.90
CA CYS A 15 25.51 -29.65 -16.06
C CYS A 15 25.34 -28.24 -15.47
N LEU A 16 25.92 -27.98 -14.29
CA LEU A 16 25.96 -26.66 -13.66
C LEU A 16 26.80 -25.66 -14.46
N ALA A 17 27.96 -26.09 -14.99
CA ALA A 17 28.80 -25.24 -15.83
C ALA A 17 28.06 -24.84 -17.12
N TRP A 18 27.34 -25.78 -17.74
CA TRP A 18 26.55 -25.49 -18.94
C TRP A 18 25.35 -24.59 -18.63
N ALA A 19 24.66 -24.79 -17.51
CA ALA A 19 23.59 -23.92 -17.06
C ALA A 19 24.08 -22.50 -16.77
N LEU A 20 25.24 -22.35 -16.12
CA LEU A 20 25.87 -21.05 -15.87
C LEU A 20 26.27 -20.36 -17.18
N LEU A 21 26.84 -21.12 -18.13
CA LEU A 21 27.25 -20.59 -19.43
C LEU A 21 26.05 -20.12 -20.24
N LEU A 22 24.93 -20.86 -20.22
CA LEU A 22 23.66 -20.44 -20.82
C LEU A 22 23.08 -19.20 -20.15
N LEU A 23 23.19 -19.08 -18.82
CA LEU A 23 22.73 -17.90 -18.08
C LEU A 23 23.54 -16.66 -18.46
N ILE A 24 24.86 -16.77 -18.55
CA ILE A 24 25.75 -15.68 -18.97
C ILE A 24 25.49 -15.30 -20.43
N ALA A 25 25.33 -16.29 -21.32
CA ALA A 25 24.99 -16.04 -22.72
C ALA A 25 23.63 -15.33 -22.86
N GLY A 26 22.62 -15.74 -22.08
CA GLY A 26 21.31 -15.08 -22.03
C GLY A 26 21.39 -13.65 -21.51
N ALA A 27 22.18 -13.39 -20.46
CA ALA A 27 22.41 -12.05 -19.93
C ALA A 27 23.12 -11.15 -20.96
N ALA A 28 24.13 -11.66 -21.66
CA ALA A 28 24.84 -10.93 -22.71
C ALA A 28 23.92 -10.60 -23.89
N LEU A 29 23.06 -11.52 -24.32
CA LEU A 29 22.05 -11.29 -25.37
C LEU A 29 20.99 -10.27 -24.93
N ALA A 30 20.54 -10.30 -23.67
CA ALA A 30 19.61 -9.32 -23.14
C ALA A 30 20.22 -7.91 -23.09
N ILE A 31 21.48 -7.80 -22.65
CA ILE A 31 22.23 -6.53 -22.62
C ILE A 31 22.43 -5.98 -24.04
N TRP A 32 22.81 -6.85 -24.99
CA TRP A 32 22.99 -6.46 -26.40
C TRP A 32 21.66 -6.06 -27.07
N GLY A 33 20.58 -6.77 -26.76
CA GLY A 33 19.22 -6.44 -27.22
C GLY A 33 18.74 -5.07 -26.71
N LEU A 34 18.93 -4.78 -25.42
CA LEU A 34 18.61 -3.47 -24.84
C LEU A 34 19.51 -2.34 -25.41
N SER A 35 20.77 -2.65 -25.71
CA SER A 35 21.72 -1.71 -26.34
C SER A 35 21.28 -1.29 -27.75
N ARG A 36 20.68 -2.20 -28.53
CA ARG A 36 20.22 -1.90 -29.89
C ARG A 36 18.81 -1.28 -29.94
N TRP A 37 18.00 -1.44 -28.89
CA TRP A 37 16.63 -0.91 -28.78
C TRP A 37 16.51 0.15 -27.67
N GLN A 38 16.92 1.38 -27.96
CA GLN A 38 16.88 2.51 -27.01
C GLN A 38 15.44 2.89 -26.57
N GLY A 39 14.41 2.52 -27.34
CA GLY A 39 13.01 2.68 -26.95
C GLY A 39 12.54 1.69 -25.87
N GLY A 40 13.04 0.45 -25.88
CA GLY A 40 12.72 -0.57 -24.87
C GLY A 40 13.45 -0.34 -23.54
N ALA A 41 14.70 0.12 -23.59
CA ALA A 41 15.48 0.45 -22.39
C ALA A 41 14.85 1.59 -21.56
N ARG A 42 14.11 2.51 -22.21
CA ARG A 42 13.33 3.58 -21.54
C ARG A 42 12.07 3.06 -20.84
N PHE A 43 11.42 2.03 -21.38
CA PHE A 43 10.24 1.42 -20.76
C PHE A 43 10.59 0.58 -19.52
N PHE A 44 11.77 -0.06 -19.52
CA PHE A 44 12.24 -0.87 -18.39
C PHE A 44 13.08 -0.09 -17.34
N GLY A 45 13.22 1.23 -17.50
CA GLY A 45 13.82 2.11 -16.47
C GLY A 45 15.31 1.91 -16.20
N VAL A 46 16.07 1.32 -17.15
CA VAL A 46 17.49 0.98 -16.96
C VAL A 46 18.44 2.06 -17.51
N ALA A 47 17.95 3.03 -18.29
CA ALA A 47 18.76 4.12 -18.81
C ALA A 47 18.53 5.42 -18.01
N PRO A 48 19.59 6.17 -17.65
CA PRO A 48 19.46 7.47 -17.00
C PRO A 48 18.73 8.43 -17.92
N GLU A 49 17.80 9.18 -17.34
CA GLU A 49 16.98 10.17 -18.03
C GLU A 49 17.90 11.23 -18.66
N ALA A 50 17.95 11.25 -19.99
CA ALA A 50 18.66 12.30 -20.72
C ALA A 50 18.01 13.63 -20.36
N ALA A 51 18.75 14.49 -19.67
CA ALA A 51 18.34 15.85 -19.33
C ALA A 51 17.69 16.51 -20.55
N ALA A 52 16.40 16.81 -20.42
CA ALA A 52 15.66 17.55 -21.43
C ALA A 52 16.45 18.82 -21.75
N THR A 53 16.83 18.96 -23.02
CA THR A 53 17.45 20.18 -23.53
C THR A 53 16.47 21.32 -23.26
N ALA A 54 16.88 22.26 -22.41
CA ALA A 54 16.11 23.45 -22.12
C ALA A 54 15.73 24.14 -23.46
N PRO A 55 14.51 24.67 -23.61
CA PRO A 55 14.14 25.39 -24.82
C PRO A 55 15.09 26.57 -25.00
N ALA A 56 15.59 26.73 -26.23
CA ALA A 56 16.44 27.85 -26.61
C ALA A 56 15.70 29.17 -26.29
N THR A 57 16.28 29.96 -25.39
CA THR A 57 15.86 31.34 -25.12
C THR A 57 15.87 32.10 -26.46
N PRO A 58 14.78 32.79 -26.84
CA PRO A 58 14.80 33.57 -28.07
C PRO A 58 15.86 34.67 -27.92
N VAL A 59 16.86 34.65 -28.80
CA VAL A 59 17.81 35.76 -28.96
C VAL A 59 16.99 36.99 -29.34
N ARG A 60 16.87 37.95 -28.41
CA ARG A 60 16.45 39.30 -28.77
C ARG A 60 17.54 39.88 -29.67
N LEU A 61 17.21 40.07 -30.94
CA LEU A 61 17.99 40.94 -31.82
C LEU A 61 17.94 42.35 -31.23
N GLY A 62 19.04 42.76 -30.59
CA GLY A 62 19.24 44.14 -30.17
C GLY A 62 19.36 45.07 -31.39
N PRO A 63 19.02 46.36 -31.27
CA PRO A 63 19.22 47.35 -32.33
C PRO A 63 20.72 47.46 -32.71
N PRO A 64 21.05 47.87 -33.95
CA PRO A 64 22.43 47.96 -34.40
C PRO A 64 23.23 48.94 -33.54
N ALA A 65 24.47 48.55 -33.25
CA ALA A 65 25.43 49.27 -32.43
C ALA A 65 25.60 50.72 -32.90
N ALA A 66 25.14 51.66 -32.08
CA ALA A 66 25.62 53.03 -32.11
C ALA A 66 26.94 53.10 -31.30
N ALA A 67 27.88 53.84 -31.86
CA ALA A 67 29.27 53.95 -31.45
C ALA A 67 29.49 54.09 -29.93
N ALA A 68 30.55 53.45 -29.45
CA ALA A 68 31.05 53.59 -28.09
C ALA A 68 31.32 55.07 -27.74
N PRO A 69 30.72 55.59 -26.66
CA PRO A 69 31.30 56.71 -25.94
C PRO A 69 32.30 56.19 -24.91
N ALA A 70 33.38 56.94 -24.77
CA ALA A 70 34.47 56.73 -23.82
C ALA A 70 33.99 56.40 -22.41
N ALA A 71 34.74 55.52 -21.73
CA ALA A 71 34.55 55.19 -20.34
C ALA A 71 34.44 56.43 -19.45
N PRO A 72 33.40 56.52 -18.61
CA PRO A 72 33.45 57.32 -17.40
C PRO A 72 33.22 56.44 -16.17
N ALA A 73 34.15 56.56 -15.22
CA ALA A 73 34.02 56.21 -13.82
C ALA A 73 33.79 54.73 -13.47
N ALA A 74 34.67 54.21 -12.61
CA ALA A 74 34.42 53.06 -11.77
C ALA A 74 33.17 53.32 -10.91
N VAL A 75 32.00 52.96 -11.43
CA VAL A 75 30.85 52.55 -10.63
C VAL A 75 31.28 51.24 -9.95
N PRO A 76 31.08 51.03 -8.64
CA PRO A 76 31.69 49.91 -7.93
C PRO A 76 31.25 48.59 -8.57
N ALA A 77 32.14 47.97 -9.34
CA ALA A 77 31.93 46.64 -9.92
C ALA A 77 31.61 45.60 -8.83
N ASP A 78 32.01 45.92 -7.59
CA ASP A 78 31.76 45.14 -6.40
C ASP A 78 30.29 45.15 -5.98
N ASP A 79 29.55 46.27 -6.10
CA ASP A 79 28.12 46.34 -5.73
C ASP A 79 27.25 45.51 -6.69
N VAL A 80 27.56 45.54 -7.99
CA VAL A 80 26.85 44.73 -9.01
C VAL A 80 27.17 43.24 -8.84
N ARG A 81 28.42 42.90 -8.49
CA ARG A 81 28.81 41.52 -8.19
C ARG A 81 28.16 41.03 -6.91
N LEU A 82 28.10 41.85 -5.86
CA LEU A 82 27.44 41.54 -4.61
C LEU A 82 25.94 41.29 -4.83
N ALA A 83 25.24 42.17 -5.54
CA ALA A 83 23.83 41.98 -5.89
C ALA A 83 23.59 40.69 -6.71
N THR A 84 24.54 40.33 -7.58
CA THR A 84 24.48 39.07 -8.35
C THR A 84 24.70 37.84 -7.46
N LEU A 85 25.59 37.93 -6.48
CA LEU A 85 25.85 36.85 -5.52
C LEU A 85 24.67 36.65 -4.56
N GLU A 86 24.07 37.74 -4.07
CA GLU A 86 22.86 37.72 -3.24
C GLU A 86 21.71 37.04 -4.00
N SER A 87 21.44 37.46 -5.24
CA SER A 87 20.41 36.82 -6.08
C SER A 87 20.68 35.33 -6.34
N ARG A 88 21.95 34.93 -6.51
CA ARG A 88 22.31 33.50 -6.66
C ARG A 88 22.14 32.73 -5.36
N LEU A 89 22.46 33.33 -4.21
CA LEU A 89 22.26 32.73 -2.90
C LEU A 89 20.77 32.48 -2.65
N ASP A 90 19.92 33.47 -2.90
CA ASP A 90 18.45 33.34 -2.77
C ASP A 90 17.91 32.20 -3.64
N LEU A 91 18.40 32.07 -4.87
CA LEU A 91 18.01 30.98 -5.76
C LEU A 91 18.47 29.61 -5.25
N VAL A 92 19.68 29.52 -4.70
CA VAL A 92 20.23 28.28 -4.13
C VAL A 92 19.48 27.90 -2.85
N GLU A 93 19.20 28.86 -1.98
CA GLU A 93 18.43 28.64 -0.75
C GLU A 93 17.02 28.15 -1.08
N ASN A 94 16.31 28.86 -1.97
CA ASN A 94 15.01 28.42 -2.46
C ASN A 94 15.06 27.05 -3.17
N ALA A 95 16.12 26.74 -3.92
CA ALA A 95 16.28 25.43 -4.56
C ALA A 95 16.53 24.32 -3.53
N THR A 96 17.30 24.62 -2.48
CA THR A 96 17.61 23.70 -1.37
C THR A 96 16.36 23.43 -0.55
N GLU A 97 15.60 24.46 -0.16
CA GLU A 97 14.31 24.31 0.54
C GLU A 97 13.32 23.46 -0.25
N ARG A 98 13.21 23.68 -1.58
CA ARG A 98 12.35 22.86 -2.44
C ARG A 98 12.84 21.40 -2.53
N ALA A 99 14.16 21.18 -2.60
CA ALA A 99 14.74 19.85 -2.64
C ALA A 99 14.51 19.09 -1.32
N GLU A 100 14.73 19.75 -0.18
CA GLU A 100 14.48 19.21 1.15
C GLU A 100 13.00 18.89 1.36
N GLY A 101 12.10 19.79 0.94
CA GLY A 101 10.66 19.55 0.99
C GLY A 101 10.22 18.36 0.14
N THR A 102 10.82 18.18 -1.05
CA THR A 102 10.53 17.05 -1.93
C THR A 102 11.04 15.73 -1.34
N ALA A 103 12.27 15.72 -0.81
CA ALA A 103 12.85 14.56 -0.15
C ALA A 103 12.07 14.17 1.13
N GLY A 104 11.64 15.16 1.91
CA GLY A 104 10.80 14.97 3.08
C GLY A 104 9.46 14.32 2.75
N ARG A 105 8.80 14.75 1.67
CA ARG A 105 7.55 14.15 1.19
C ARG A 105 7.75 12.71 0.72
N ALA A 106 8.82 12.45 -0.03
CA ALA A 106 9.15 11.09 -0.48
C ALA A 106 9.39 10.16 0.72
N ASN A 107 10.16 10.59 1.72
CA ASN A 107 10.38 9.82 2.93
C ASN A 107 9.08 9.56 3.70
N ALA A 108 8.20 10.56 3.81
CA ALA A 108 6.89 10.40 4.46
C ALA A 108 6.04 9.33 3.76
N LEU A 109 6.01 9.33 2.43
CA LEU A 109 5.30 8.32 1.64
C LEU A 109 5.90 6.92 1.81
N LEU A 110 7.23 6.80 1.87
CA LEU A 110 7.90 5.52 2.11
C LEU A 110 7.56 4.95 3.50
N VAL A 111 7.56 5.79 4.53
CA VAL A 111 7.17 5.37 5.89
C VAL A 111 5.71 4.95 5.94
N ALA A 112 4.81 5.73 5.34
CA ALA A 112 3.37 5.41 5.28
C ALA A 112 3.11 4.09 4.53
N PHE A 113 3.75 3.90 3.37
CA PHE A 113 3.64 2.67 2.58
C PHE A 113 4.20 1.45 3.32
N ALA A 114 5.36 1.60 3.96
CA ALA A 114 5.97 0.53 4.75
C ALA A 114 5.07 0.13 5.93
N ALA A 115 4.45 1.10 6.61
CA ALA A 115 3.50 0.84 7.69
C ALA A 115 2.26 0.09 7.19
N ARG A 116 1.63 0.55 6.09
CA ARG A 116 0.49 -0.15 5.46
C ARG A 116 0.87 -1.59 5.12
N ARG A 117 2.00 -1.78 4.44
CA ARG A 117 2.48 -3.10 4.03
C ARG A 117 2.85 -4.02 5.20
N ALA A 118 3.28 -3.47 6.34
CA ALA A 118 3.53 -4.24 7.55
C ALA A 118 2.22 -4.74 8.18
N ILE A 119 1.24 -3.84 8.34
CA ILE A 119 -0.08 -4.16 8.89
C ILE A 119 -0.82 -5.18 8.02
N GLU A 120 -0.87 -4.98 6.70
CA GLU A 120 -1.53 -5.91 5.77
C GLU A 120 -0.94 -7.33 5.80
N ARG A 121 0.37 -7.45 6.02
CA ARG A 121 1.05 -8.74 6.17
C ARG A 121 0.92 -9.35 7.56
N GLY A 122 0.37 -8.61 8.52
CA GLY A 122 0.35 -9.02 9.93
C GLY A 122 1.74 -9.07 10.56
N VAL A 123 2.66 -8.19 10.13
CA VAL A 123 4.01 -8.07 10.70
C VAL A 123 4.05 -6.90 11.67
N ALA A 124 4.75 -7.07 12.79
CA ALA A 124 4.97 -5.99 13.74
C ALA A 124 5.72 -4.82 13.10
N LEU A 125 5.36 -3.59 13.48
CA LEU A 125 5.94 -2.37 12.91
C LEU A 125 7.43 -2.22 13.22
N GLY A 126 7.86 -2.61 14.42
CA GLY A 126 9.26 -2.57 14.83
C GLY A 126 9.85 -1.16 14.67
N TYR A 127 10.85 -1.02 13.80
CA TYR A 127 11.52 0.26 13.55
C TYR A 127 10.60 1.34 12.94
N LEU A 128 9.45 0.96 12.37
CA LEU A 128 8.48 1.91 11.81
C LEU A 128 7.73 2.68 12.89
N GLU A 129 7.60 2.14 14.12
CA GLU A 129 6.89 2.84 15.22
C GLU A 129 7.50 4.22 15.53
N PRO A 130 8.80 4.35 15.86
CA PRO A 130 9.39 5.66 16.13
C PRO A 130 9.39 6.57 14.90
N LEU A 131 9.51 6.02 13.68
CA LEU A 131 9.44 6.81 12.45
C LEU A 131 8.04 7.40 12.20
N LEU A 132 6.98 6.66 12.52
CA LEU A 132 5.61 7.15 12.44
C LEU A 132 5.36 8.26 13.47
N ILE A 133 5.86 8.11 14.69
CA ILE A 133 5.74 9.12 15.75
C ILE A 133 6.47 10.40 15.33
N ASP A 134 7.72 10.29 14.90
CA ASP A 134 8.52 11.45 14.49
C ASP A 134 7.87 12.21 13.32
N ARG A 135 7.38 11.46 12.31
CA ARG A 135 6.87 12.06 11.08
C ARG A 135 5.44 12.58 11.20
N PHE A 136 4.55 11.83 11.83
CA PHE A 136 3.11 12.10 11.81
C PHE A 136 2.54 12.42 13.20
N GLY A 137 3.33 12.28 14.26
CA GLY A 137 2.89 12.47 15.65
C GLY A 137 2.20 13.81 15.85
N ARG A 138 2.85 14.94 15.53
CA ARG A 138 2.31 16.28 15.89
C ARG A 138 0.95 16.64 15.25
N GLY A 139 0.57 16.02 14.14
CA GLY A 139 -0.68 16.32 13.42
C GLY A 139 -1.72 15.20 13.47
N HIS A 140 -1.27 13.95 13.66
CA HIS A 140 -2.09 12.75 13.49
C HIS A 140 -1.90 11.76 14.65
N GLU A 141 -1.74 12.26 15.88
CA GLU A 141 -1.49 11.44 17.09
C GLU A 141 -2.46 10.26 17.23
N ARG A 142 -3.76 10.52 17.01
CA ARG A 142 -4.79 9.49 17.10
C ARG A 142 -4.59 8.38 16.06
N ALA A 143 -4.34 8.75 14.80
CA ALA A 143 -4.13 7.77 13.73
C ALA A 143 -2.87 6.95 13.96
N VAL A 144 -1.76 7.61 14.34
CA VAL A 144 -0.49 6.95 14.68
C VAL A 144 -0.68 5.98 15.85
N GLY A 145 -1.38 6.39 16.91
CA GLY A 145 -1.67 5.54 18.06
C GLY A 145 -2.47 4.28 17.70
N VAL A 146 -3.46 4.41 16.80
CA VAL A 146 -4.23 3.26 16.29
C VAL A 146 -3.33 2.29 15.51
N VAL A 147 -2.50 2.80 14.61
CA VAL A 147 -1.60 1.97 13.79
C VAL A 147 -0.54 1.27 14.65
N ILE A 148 0.06 1.96 15.62
CA ILE A 148 1.04 1.37 16.55
C ILE A 148 0.38 0.27 17.38
N THR A 149 -0.81 0.52 17.93
CA THR A 149 -1.54 -0.49 18.70
C THR A 149 -1.84 -1.71 17.85
N ALA A 150 -2.26 -1.51 16.59
CA ALA A 150 -2.50 -2.60 15.66
C ALA A 150 -1.22 -3.37 15.31
N GLY A 151 -0.08 -2.69 15.18
CA GLY A 151 1.22 -3.30 14.93
C GLY A 151 1.69 -4.23 16.06
N ARG A 152 1.24 -4.00 17.29
CA ARG A 152 1.56 -4.87 18.45
C ARG A 152 0.73 -6.15 18.49
N THR A 153 -0.48 -6.12 17.96
CA THR A 153 -1.36 -7.29 17.86
C THR A 153 -1.86 -7.43 16.41
N PRO A 154 -0.99 -7.87 15.49
CA PRO A 154 -1.34 -7.92 14.09
C PRO A 154 -2.53 -8.85 13.83
N GLN A 155 -3.48 -8.38 13.04
CA GLN A 155 -4.63 -9.12 12.56
C GLN A 155 -4.71 -8.94 11.04
N THR A 156 -4.76 -10.04 10.30
CA THR A 156 -4.83 -10.00 8.84
C THR A 156 -6.26 -10.13 8.36
N LEU A 157 -6.54 -9.64 7.14
CA LEU A 157 -7.83 -9.88 6.50
C LEU A 157 -8.13 -11.38 6.38
N ASP A 158 -7.13 -12.18 6.03
CA ASP A 158 -7.27 -13.64 5.92
C ASP A 158 -7.70 -14.25 7.25
N SER A 159 -7.11 -13.81 8.37
CA SER A 159 -7.52 -14.30 9.70
C SER A 159 -8.98 -13.94 10.04
N LEU A 160 -9.46 -12.79 9.59
CA LEU A 160 -10.86 -12.39 9.72
C LEU A 160 -11.78 -13.25 8.84
N VAL A 161 -11.33 -13.62 7.63
CA VAL A 161 -12.06 -14.51 6.70
C VAL A 161 -12.16 -15.90 7.28
N ASP A 162 -11.04 -16.48 7.69
CA ASP A 162 -10.99 -17.82 8.29
C ASP A 162 -11.88 -17.93 9.52
N GLU A 163 -11.87 -16.89 10.35
CA GLU A 163 -12.75 -16.84 11.50
C GLU A 163 -14.22 -16.70 11.10
N PHE A 164 -14.54 -15.84 10.14
CA PHE A 164 -15.90 -15.66 9.64
C PHE A 164 -16.49 -16.97 9.09
N ASP A 165 -15.67 -17.73 8.36
CA ASP A 165 -16.04 -19.05 7.84
C ASP A 165 -16.27 -20.04 8.99
N ARG A 166 -15.43 -20.02 10.03
CA ARG A 166 -15.59 -20.85 11.24
C ARG A 166 -16.88 -20.56 11.99
N ILE A 167 -17.25 -19.29 12.17
CA ILE A 167 -18.50 -18.91 12.86
C ILE A 167 -19.73 -18.92 11.94
N GLY A 168 -19.57 -19.26 10.66
CA GLY A 168 -20.64 -19.21 9.66
C GLY A 168 -21.91 -20.01 9.97
N PRO A 169 -21.82 -21.25 10.50
CA PRO A 169 -23.00 -21.98 10.96
C PRO A 169 -23.72 -21.26 12.10
N LEU A 170 -22.98 -20.69 13.04
CA LEU A 170 -23.52 -19.92 14.17
C LEU A 170 -24.17 -18.62 13.71
N LEU A 171 -23.63 -17.95 12.70
CA LEU A 171 -24.21 -16.70 12.18
C LEU A 171 -25.55 -16.93 11.46
N ARG A 172 -25.68 -18.07 10.77
CA ARG A 172 -26.89 -18.45 10.03
C ARG A 172 -27.98 -19.08 10.89
N GLY A 173 -27.60 -19.62 12.07
CA GLY A 173 -28.55 -20.25 12.99
C GLY A 173 -29.52 -19.24 13.63
N PRO A 174 -30.64 -19.71 14.21
CA PRO A 174 -31.67 -18.86 14.85
C PRO A 174 -31.07 -17.96 15.93
N ALA A 175 -31.69 -16.80 16.19
CA ALA A 175 -31.23 -15.90 17.24
C ALA A 175 -31.34 -16.59 18.62
N PRO A 176 -30.42 -16.32 19.57
CA PRO A 176 -30.42 -16.96 20.89
C PRO A 176 -31.70 -16.73 21.71
N ASN A 177 -32.52 -15.73 21.33
CA ASN A 177 -33.71 -15.30 22.07
C ASN A 177 -35.02 -15.62 21.33
N GLU A 178 -34.95 -16.10 20.08
CA GLU A 178 -36.11 -16.68 19.38
C GLU A 178 -36.24 -18.12 19.84
N SER A 179 -36.79 -18.22 21.05
CA SER A 179 -36.90 -19.45 21.81
C SER A 179 -37.62 -20.52 20.99
N TRP A 180 -36.86 -21.55 20.62
CA TRP A 180 -37.30 -22.91 20.29
C TRP A 180 -38.50 -23.40 21.11
N TRP A 181 -38.72 -22.84 22.31
CA TRP A 181 -39.86 -23.09 23.19
C TRP A 181 -41.21 -22.54 22.66
N THR A 182 -41.19 -21.42 21.94
CA THR A 182 -42.38 -20.88 21.25
C THR A 182 -42.74 -21.66 19.97
N GLY A 183 -41.76 -22.36 19.38
CA GLY A 183 -41.99 -23.33 18.31
C GLY A 183 -42.66 -24.60 18.85
N PHE A 184 -42.10 -25.16 19.93
CA PHE A 184 -42.58 -26.40 20.55
C PHE A 184 -44.03 -26.32 21.07
N GLU A 185 -44.41 -25.20 21.71
CA GLU A 185 -45.78 -24.98 22.20
C GLU A 185 -46.81 -24.87 21.06
N ARG A 186 -46.39 -24.37 19.90
CA ARG A 186 -47.21 -24.24 18.69
C ARG A 186 -47.31 -25.56 17.92
N GLU A 187 -46.29 -26.40 18.02
CA GLU A 187 -46.19 -27.70 17.35
C GLU A 187 -47.06 -28.77 18.03
N LEU A 188 -47.14 -28.76 19.36
CA LEU A 188 -48.10 -29.56 20.13
C LEU A 188 -49.56 -29.15 19.86
N GLY A 189 -49.81 -27.88 19.51
CA GLY A 189 -51.11 -27.40 19.04
C GLY A 189 -51.44 -27.75 17.59
N SER A 190 -50.47 -28.26 16.81
CA SER A 190 -50.58 -28.45 15.36
C SER A 190 -50.46 -29.90 14.90
N LEU A 191 -50.88 -30.86 15.74
CA LEU A 191 -51.03 -32.29 15.39
C LEU A 191 -52.06 -32.56 14.26
N VAL A 192 -52.36 -31.54 13.43
CA VAL A 192 -53.05 -31.57 12.14
C VAL A 192 -52.36 -30.57 11.18
N SER A 193 -51.10 -30.80 10.80
CA SER A 193 -50.55 -30.27 9.55
C SER A 193 -49.24 -30.97 9.17
N ILE A 194 -49.35 -32.11 8.48
CA ILE A 194 -48.24 -32.68 7.73
C ILE A 194 -48.10 -31.86 6.45
N HIS A 195 -47.32 -30.78 6.50
CA HIS A 195 -46.86 -30.09 5.29
C HIS A 195 -45.42 -29.57 5.46
N ARG A 196 -44.47 -30.45 5.17
CA ARG A 196 -43.10 -30.22 4.63
C ARG A 196 -42.50 -28.83 4.91
N SER A 197 -42.01 -28.62 6.13
CA SER A 197 -41.22 -27.48 6.61
C SER A 197 -39.71 -27.58 6.29
N ASP A 198 -39.32 -28.49 5.40
CA ASP A 198 -37.92 -28.86 5.12
C ASP A 198 -37.19 -27.91 4.13
N ARG A 199 -37.57 -26.62 4.09
CA ARG A 199 -36.84 -25.60 3.32
C ARG A 199 -36.30 -24.52 4.25
N PRO A 200 -34.98 -24.42 4.46
CA PRO A 200 -34.37 -23.31 5.19
C PRO A 200 -34.82 -21.97 4.59
N ASN A 201 -35.18 -20.99 5.43
CA ASN A 201 -35.42 -19.63 4.98
C ASN A 201 -34.16 -19.13 4.21
N PRO A 202 -34.25 -18.78 2.92
CA PRO A 202 -33.08 -18.41 2.13
C PRO A 202 -32.46 -17.07 2.56
N LEU A 203 -33.18 -16.25 3.34
CA LEU A 203 -32.78 -14.88 3.65
C LEU A 203 -31.48 -14.77 4.48
N PRO A 204 -31.28 -15.54 5.57
CA PRO A 204 -30.05 -15.46 6.36
C PRO A 204 -28.84 -16.09 5.65
N ALA A 205 -29.05 -17.18 4.89
CA ALA A 205 -28.00 -17.83 4.12
C ALA A 205 -27.47 -16.91 3.02
N ALA A 206 -28.36 -16.30 2.23
CA ALA A 206 -27.97 -15.33 1.19
C ALA A 206 -27.29 -14.09 1.78
N ARG A 207 -27.69 -13.64 2.97
CA ARG A 207 -27.02 -12.52 3.66
C ARG A 207 -25.60 -12.88 4.08
N TYR A 208 -25.42 -14.09 4.64
CA TYR A 208 -24.11 -14.59 5.02
C TYR A 208 -23.18 -14.69 3.80
N GLU A 209 -23.66 -15.23 2.68
CA GLU A 209 -22.85 -15.32 1.45
C GLU A 209 -22.45 -13.94 0.91
N ARG A 210 -23.33 -12.94 0.96
CA ARG A 210 -22.99 -11.56 0.60
C ARG A 210 -21.91 -10.98 1.52
N ALA A 211 -22.04 -11.19 2.83
CA ALA A 211 -21.02 -10.76 3.79
C ALA A 211 -19.67 -11.45 3.52
N ALA A 212 -19.67 -12.76 3.26
CA ALA A 212 -18.47 -13.51 2.90
C ALA A 212 -17.81 -12.99 1.62
N ALA A 213 -18.59 -12.70 0.58
CA ALA A 213 -18.08 -12.15 -0.67
C ALA A 213 -17.49 -10.73 -0.50
N LEU A 214 -18.12 -9.89 0.33
CA LEU A 214 -17.57 -8.58 0.69
C LEU A 214 -16.24 -8.72 1.43
N LEU A 215 -16.16 -9.64 2.40
CA LEU A 215 -14.94 -9.85 3.17
C LEU A 215 -13.79 -10.36 2.29
N LYS A 216 -14.07 -11.34 1.42
CA LYS A 216 -13.10 -11.88 0.44
C LYS A 216 -12.63 -10.86 -0.59
N SER A 217 -13.41 -9.80 -0.83
CA SER A 217 -13.02 -8.66 -1.68
C SER A 217 -12.36 -7.51 -0.90
N GLY A 218 -12.06 -7.69 0.39
CA GLY A 218 -11.45 -6.68 1.25
C GLY A 218 -12.40 -5.61 1.78
N LYS A 219 -13.70 -5.71 1.50
CA LYS A 219 -14.73 -4.75 1.93
C LYS A 219 -15.22 -5.08 3.34
N VAL A 220 -14.34 -4.89 4.33
CA VAL A 220 -14.61 -5.24 5.75
C VAL A 220 -15.79 -4.45 6.32
N ASP A 221 -15.93 -3.16 5.99
CA ASP A 221 -17.06 -2.32 6.42
C ASP A 221 -18.42 -2.86 5.98
N GLY A 222 -18.52 -3.23 4.70
CA GLY A 222 -19.74 -3.80 4.13
C GLY A 222 -20.06 -5.17 4.72
N ALA A 223 -19.02 -6.01 4.88
CA ALA A 223 -19.17 -7.32 5.51
C ALA A 223 -19.64 -7.21 6.96
N LEU A 224 -19.09 -6.27 7.72
CA LEU A 224 -19.50 -5.96 9.09
C LEU A 224 -20.97 -5.55 9.16
N ALA A 225 -21.41 -4.64 8.28
CA ALA A 225 -22.79 -4.18 8.25
C ALA A 225 -23.79 -5.31 7.94
N GLU A 226 -23.47 -6.20 7.00
CA GLU A 226 -24.31 -7.36 6.71
C GLU A 226 -24.26 -8.42 7.82
N THR A 227 -23.12 -8.60 8.48
CA THR A 227 -23.00 -9.54 9.59
C THR A 227 -23.83 -9.11 10.79
N MET A 228 -23.85 -7.81 11.12
CA MET A 228 -24.68 -7.27 12.20
C MET A 228 -26.20 -7.48 11.98
N ARG A 229 -26.61 -7.76 10.73
CA ARG A 229 -28.01 -8.05 10.35
C ARG A 229 -28.32 -9.55 10.31
N LEU A 230 -27.37 -10.41 10.67
CA LEU A 230 -27.58 -11.86 10.78
C LEU A 230 -28.24 -12.21 12.12
N PRO A 231 -29.11 -13.23 12.16
CA PRO A 231 -29.79 -13.64 13.40
C PRO A 231 -28.80 -14.07 14.50
N GLY A 232 -27.68 -14.69 14.12
CA GLY A 232 -26.62 -15.08 15.05
C GLY A 232 -25.67 -13.97 15.49
N ALA A 233 -25.87 -12.71 15.06
CA ALA A 233 -24.93 -11.60 15.33
C ALA A 233 -24.73 -11.29 16.82
N SER A 234 -25.75 -11.56 17.64
CA SER A 234 -25.72 -11.31 19.10
C SER A 234 -24.98 -12.40 19.88
N ARG A 235 -24.55 -13.48 19.23
CA ARG A 235 -23.81 -14.57 19.90
C ARG A 235 -22.41 -14.09 20.33
N PRO A 236 -21.85 -14.61 21.43
CA PRO A 236 -20.53 -14.18 21.92
C PRO A 236 -19.41 -14.28 20.88
N GLU A 237 -19.39 -15.35 20.08
CA GLU A 237 -18.38 -15.56 19.04
C GLU A 237 -18.53 -14.54 17.91
N ALA A 238 -19.77 -14.25 17.51
CA ALA A 238 -20.08 -13.23 16.51
C ALA A 238 -19.73 -11.82 17.01
N ALA A 239 -20.00 -11.52 18.28
CA ALA A 239 -19.63 -10.25 18.90
C ALA A 239 -18.09 -10.07 18.94
N ALA A 240 -17.34 -11.13 19.22
CA ALA A 240 -15.88 -11.12 19.21
C ALA A 240 -15.31 -10.89 17.80
N TRP A 241 -15.92 -11.48 16.77
CA TRP A 241 -15.56 -11.22 15.37
C TRP A 241 -15.92 -9.78 14.97
N ILE A 242 -17.13 -9.30 15.31
CA ILE A 242 -17.57 -7.92 15.05
C ILE A 242 -16.60 -6.90 15.66
N ALA A 243 -16.14 -7.14 16.89
CA ALA A 243 -15.17 -6.27 17.54
C ALA A 243 -13.82 -6.22 16.80
N ARG A 244 -13.35 -7.36 16.27
CA ARG A 244 -12.14 -7.43 15.42
C ARG A 244 -12.32 -6.73 14.09
N ALA A 245 -13.45 -6.96 13.41
CA ALA A 245 -13.78 -6.28 12.16
C ALA A 245 -13.82 -4.76 12.33
N ARG A 246 -14.44 -4.25 13.40
CA ARG A 246 -14.42 -2.82 13.73
C ARG A 246 -13.02 -2.28 13.96
N ARG A 247 -12.18 -3.01 14.70
CA ARG A 247 -10.78 -2.61 14.88
C ARG A 247 -10.06 -2.54 13.54
N GLN A 248 -10.24 -3.53 12.67
CA GLN A 248 -9.61 -3.56 11.35
C GLN A 248 -9.99 -2.34 10.50
N VAL A 249 -11.28 -1.98 10.50
CA VAL A 249 -11.77 -0.76 9.82
C VAL A 249 -11.10 0.50 10.36
N LEU A 250 -11.02 0.64 11.68
CA LEU A 250 -10.36 1.78 12.31
C LEU A 250 -8.88 1.88 11.93
N VAL A 251 -8.19 0.74 11.81
CA VAL A 251 -6.80 0.69 11.38
C VAL A 251 -6.64 1.11 9.93
N MET A 252 -7.50 0.63 9.02
CA MET A 252 -7.45 1.03 7.60
C MET A 252 -7.69 2.54 7.45
N ARG A 253 -8.69 3.07 8.17
CA ARG A 253 -8.98 4.51 8.17
C ARG A 253 -7.81 5.34 8.72
N ALA A 254 -7.13 4.86 9.77
CA ALA A 254 -5.96 5.53 10.32
C ALA A 254 -4.77 5.51 9.32
N LEU A 255 -4.58 4.42 8.59
CA LEU A 255 -3.58 4.34 7.52
C LEU A 255 -3.90 5.30 6.37
N ASP A 256 -5.16 5.39 5.95
CA ASP A 256 -5.60 6.34 4.91
C ASP A 256 -5.36 7.79 5.33
N GLU A 257 -5.57 8.12 6.61
CA GLU A 257 -5.29 9.45 7.18
C GLU A 257 -3.79 9.77 7.12
N ILE A 258 -2.92 8.83 7.53
CA ILE A 258 -1.46 8.97 7.48
C ILE A 258 -0.96 9.12 6.03
N GLU A 259 -1.53 8.35 5.10
CA GLU A 259 -1.18 8.44 3.68
C GLU A 259 -1.60 9.80 3.10
N SER A 260 -2.80 10.27 3.44
CA SER A 260 -3.27 11.60 3.05
C SER A 260 -2.33 12.69 3.59
N ALA A 261 -1.90 12.57 4.84
CA ALA A 261 -0.93 13.48 5.45
C ALA A 261 0.43 13.45 4.74
N ALA A 262 0.88 12.25 4.32
CA ALA A 262 2.12 12.09 3.58
C ALA A 262 2.05 12.76 2.20
N LEU A 263 0.90 12.72 1.52
CA LEU A 263 0.68 13.37 0.23
C LEU A 263 0.64 14.89 0.34
N LEU A 264 -0.03 15.41 1.38
CA LEU A 264 -0.19 16.86 1.59
C LEU A 264 1.10 17.54 2.07
N GLY A 265 2.09 16.76 2.52
CA GLY A 265 3.26 17.27 3.22
C GLY A 265 2.90 17.54 4.67
N GLY A 266 3.69 17.00 5.61
CA GLY A 266 3.49 17.20 7.05
C GLY A 266 3.34 18.69 7.41
N PRO A 267 2.75 19.01 8.58
CA PRO A 267 2.25 20.34 8.89
C PRO A 267 3.30 21.42 8.59
N PRO A 268 2.87 22.60 8.09
CA PRO A 268 3.79 23.70 7.85
C PRO A 268 4.55 23.98 9.14
N THR A 269 5.87 23.93 9.06
CA THR A 269 6.74 24.43 10.12
C THR A 269 6.44 25.91 10.29
N SER A 270 5.73 26.26 11.36
CA SER A 270 5.58 27.63 11.85
C SER A 270 6.87 28.11 12.48
#